data_AF-A0AA43C1Z1-F1
#
_entry.id   AF-A0AA43C1Z1-F1
#
_cell.length_a   1.000
_cell.length_b   1.000
_cell.length_c   1.000
_cell.angle_alpha   90.00
_cell.angle_beta   90.00
_cell.angle_gamma   90.00
#
_symmetry.space_group_name_H-M   'P 1'
#
loop_
_entity.id
_entity.type
_entity.pdbx_description
1 polymer ?
#
loop_
_entity_poly.entity_id
_entity_poly.type
_entity_poly.pdbx_seq_one_letter_code
_entity_poly.pdbx_strand_id
1 'polypeptide(L)'
;MRSRPVCPVLVLLLALGGLAIAGAAETESLAELRAGLESRFEILELSDRVVLTLPADEPGPRAVEVAGSMIALDGEAVGTDELRARLGAEAAGWVLAFAELDEAARRELLAAPAPAAGIEEVAEAVAGSVAE
;
A
#
# COMPACT_ATOMS: atom_id res chain seq x y z
N MET A 1 -46.43 1.21 -49.59
CA MET A 1 -45.25 0.47 -49.09
C MET A 1 -45.30 0.49 -47.57
N ARG A 2 -45.50 -0.68 -46.94
CA ARG A 2 -45.61 -0.89 -45.49
C ARG A 2 -44.33 -1.58 -45.01
N SER A 3 -43.59 -0.95 -44.11
CA SER A 3 -42.55 -1.55 -43.26
C SER A 3 -42.43 -0.68 -41.99
N ARG A 4 -43.31 -0.87 -40.99
CA ARG A 4 -43.10 -1.60 -39.72
C ARG A 4 -42.06 -0.94 -38.76
N PRO A 5 -42.52 -0.28 -37.68
CA PRO A 5 -41.66 0.20 -36.59
C PRO A 5 -41.27 -0.97 -35.67
N VAL A 6 -39.99 -1.10 -35.33
CA VAL A 6 -39.48 -2.16 -34.46
C VAL A 6 -39.15 -1.56 -33.08
N CYS A 7 -39.98 -1.93 -32.11
CA CYS A 7 -39.79 -2.04 -30.66
C CYS A 7 -38.67 -1.21 -29.97
N PRO A 8 -39.01 -0.16 -29.21
CA PRO A 8 -38.15 0.36 -28.15
C PRO A 8 -38.37 -0.47 -26.87
N VAL A 9 -37.94 -1.74 -26.87
CA VAL A 9 -38.08 -2.64 -25.71
C VAL A 9 -36.77 -3.41 -25.50
N LEU A 10 -35.65 -2.70 -25.39
CA LEU A 10 -34.37 -3.34 -25.02
C LEU A 10 -33.38 -2.46 -24.24
N VAL A 11 -33.81 -1.36 -23.62
CA VAL A 11 -32.88 -0.56 -22.79
C VAL A 11 -33.54 -0.26 -21.45
N LEU A 12 -33.95 -1.31 -20.74
CA LEU A 12 -34.43 -1.23 -19.37
C LEU A 12 -33.94 -2.46 -18.59
N LEU A 13 -32.61 -2.64 -18.49
CA LEU A 13 -32.01 -3.69 -17.62
C LEU A 13 -30.49 -3.50 -17.42
N LEU A 14 -30.02 -2.27 -17.16
CA LEU A 14 -28.62 -1.97 -16.83
C LEU A 14 -28.50 -1.05 -15.60
N ALA A 15 -29.24 -1.36 -14.53
CA ALA A 15 -29.24 -0.54 -13.31
C ALA A 15 -28.83 -1.29 -12.03
N LEU A 16 -28.49 -2.59 -12.08
CA LEU A 16 -28.04 -3.33 -10.90
C LEU A 16 -26.88 -4.26 -11.29
N GLY A 17 -25.65 -3.87 -10.99
CA GLY A 17 -24.49 -4.77 -11.13
C GLY A 17 -23.12 -4.12 -11.31
N GLY A 18 -22.97 -2.81 -11.14
CA GLY A 18 -21.73 -2.09 -11.45
C GLY A 18 -21.05 -1.42 -10.26
N LEU A 19 -20.91 -2.08 -9.10
CA LEU A 19 -20.25 -1.45 -7.95
C LEU A 19 -19.43 -2.45 -7.11
N ALA A 20 -18.31 -2.98 -7.63
CA ALA A 20 -17.27 -3.64 -6.80
C ALA A 20 -15.96 -3.99 -7.57
N ILE A 21 -15.41 -3.11 -8.42
CA ILE A 21 -14.08 -3.41 -9.04
C ILE A 21 -13.04 -2.27 -8.92
N ALA A 22 -13.35 -1.17 -8.22
CA ALA A 22 -12.38 -0.08 -8.04
C ALA A 22 -11.47 -0.24 -6.80
N GLY A 23 -11.76 -1.16 -5.87
CA GLY A 23 -11.01 -1.28 -4.60
C GLY A 23 -9.84 -2.25 -4.60
N ALA A 24 -9.77 -3.20 -5.54
CA ALA A 24 -8.74 -4.25 -5.52
C ALA A 24 -7.35 -3.72 -5.92
N ALA A 25 -7.28 -2.86 -6.95
CA ALA A 25 -6.02 -2.28 -7.41
C ALA A 25 -5.41 -1.29 -6.41
N GLU A 26 -6.24 -0.52 -5.71
CA GLU A 26 -5.77 0.43 -4.69
C GLU A 26 -5.24 -0.31 -3.45
N THR A 27 -5.88 -1.41 -3.06
CA THR A 27 -5.43 -2.26 -1.95
C THR A 27 -4.11 -2.98 -2.26
N GLU A 28 -3.95 -3.49 -3.49
CA GLU A 28 -2.69 -4.12 -3.94
C GLU A 28 -1.53 -3.12 -3.90
N SER A 29 -1.74 -1.90 -4.42
CA SER A 29 -0.73 -0.84 -4.39
C SER A 29 -0.33 -0.42 -2.97
N LEU A 30 -1.28 -0.37 -2.03
CA LEU A 30 -0.99 -0.09 -0.63
C LEU A 30 -0.21 -1.22 0.04
N ALA A 31 -0.55 -2.48 -0.24
CA ALA A 31 0.20 -3.62 0.26
C ALA A 31 1.66 -3.63 -0.24
N GLU A 32 1.87 -3.30 -1.52
CA GLU A 32 3.21 -3.15 -2.09
C GLU A 32 3.99 -1.99 -1.46
N LEU A 33 3.34 -0.85 -1.22
CA LEU A 33 3.95 0.28 -0.52
C LEU A 33 4.41 -0.10 0.89
N ARG A 34 3.54 -0.77 1.65
CA ARG A 34 3.88 -1.25 3.00
C ARG A 34 5.05 -2.23 2.95
N ALA A 35 5.00 -3.23 2.07
CA ALA A 35 6.06 -4.22 1.94
C ALA A 35 7.40 -3.59 1.55
N GLY A 36 7.41 -2.59 0.65
CA GLY A 36 8.61 -1.84 0.29
C GLY A 36 9.21 -1.06 1.46
N LEU A 37 8.35 -0.41 2.25
CA LEU A 37 8.78 0.29 3.47
C LEU A 37 9.36 -0.68 4.50
N GLU A 38 8.63 -1.75 4.85
CA GLU A 38 9.05 -2.72 5.88
C GLU A 38 10.29 -3.53 5.48
N SER A 39 10.53 -3.73 4.18
CA SER A 39 11.71 -4.41 3.66
C SER A 39 13.01 -3.64 3.95
N ARG A 40 12.95 -2.31 3.99
CA ARG A 40 14.12 -1.43 4.09
C ARG A 40 14.19 -0.61 5.38
N PHE A 41 13.04 -0.33 5.98
CA PHE A 41 12.92 0.53 7.14
C PHE A 41 12.26 -0.19 8.32
N GLU A 42 12.78 0.08 9.51
CA GLU A 42 12.01 -0.17 10.73
C GLU A 42 11.09 1.02 10.99
N ILE A 43 9.79 0.74 11.18
CA ILE A 43 8.73 1.75 11.28
C ILE A 43 8.36 1.97 12.75
N LEU A 44 8.43 3.21 13.19
CA LEU A 44 8.01 3.64 14.53
C LEU A 44 6.87 4.65 14.42
N GLU A 45 5.69 4.24 14.86
CA GLU A 45 4.51 5.10 14.93
C GLU A 45 4.54 5.94 16.22
N LEU A 46 4.53 7.25 16.08
CA LEU A 46 4.37 8.20 17.18
C LEU A 46 3.00 8.88 17.05
N SER A 47 2.55 9.57 18.12
CA SER A 47 1.21 10.16 18.15
C SER A 47 0.95 11.23 17.08
N ASP A 48 1.99 11.87 16.55
CA ASP A 48 1.91 13.00 15.62
C ASP A 48 2.73 12.80 14.32
N ARG A 49 3.58 11.77 14.28
CA ARG A 49 4.49 11.51 13.17
C ARG A 49 4.83 10.03 13.06
N VAL A 50 5.35 9.63 11.91
CA VAL A 50 5.94 8.30 11.72
C VAL A 50 7.43 8.46 11.47
N VAL A 51 8.24 7.63 12.12
CA VAL A 51 9.70 7.60 11.93
C VAL A 51 10.08 6.30 11.25
N LEU A 52 10.72 6.40 10.09
CA LEU A 52 11.27 5.29 9.34
C LEU A 52 12.78 5.29 9.57
N THR A 53 13.31 4.21 10.13
CA THR A 53 14.72 4.12 10.49
C THR A 53 15.42 3.11 9.59
N LEU A 54 16.63 3.45 9.14
CA LEU A 54 17.46 2.54 8.35
C LEU A 54 18.32 1.67 9.28
N PRO A 55 18.62 0.42 8.88
CA PRO A 55 19.59 -0.42 9.58
C PRO A 55 20.94 0.30 9.76
N ALA A 56 21.63 0.02 10.86
CA ALA A 56 22.88 0.71 11.20
C ALA A 56 24.00 0.48 10.16
N ASP A 57 23.98 -0.66 9.46
CA ASP A 57 24.94 -1.03 8.43
C ASP A 57 24.67 -0.38 7.07
N GLU A 58 23.47 0.14 6.82
CA GLU A 58 23.16 0.85 5.58
C GLU A 58 23.70 2.29 5.60
N PRO A 59 24.29 2.78 4.50
CA PRO A 59 24.70 4.16 4.36
C PRO A 59 23.48 5.07 4.11
N GLY A 60 23.49 6.27 4.68
CA GLY A 60 22.43 7.26 4.46
C GLY A 60 22.00 7.96 5.76
N PRO A 61 20.88 8.70 5.71
CA PRO A 61 20.25 9.23 6.91
C PRO A 61 19.84 8.10 7.84
N ARG A 62 19.82 8.32 9.15
CA ARG A 62 19.45 7.27 10.12
C ARG A 62 17.96 7.25 10.39
N ALA A 63 17.33 8.41 10.34
CA ALA A 63 15.90 8.55 10.51
C ALA A 63 15.29 9.39 9.37
N VAL A 64 14.13 8.95 8.91
CA VAL A 64 13.22 9.69 8.04
C VAL A 64 11.95 9.94 8.83
N GLU A 65 11.61 11.20 9.06
CA GLU A 65 10.41 11.58 9.80
C GLU A 65 9.35 12.09 8.83
N VAL A 66 8.12 11.58 8.97
CA VAL A 66 6.97 11.99 8.16
C VAL A 66 5.90 12.53 9.10
N ALA A 67 5.60 13.83 8.97
CA ALA A 67 4.57 14.52 9.74
C ALA A 67 3.69 15.34 8.78
N GLY A 68 2.46 14.88 8.55
CA GLY A 68 1.61 15.46 7.50
C GLY A 68 2.23 15.26 6.12
N SER A 69 2.51 16.36 5.42
CA SER A 69 3.23 16.41 4.14
C SER A 69 4.70 16.85 4.28
N MET A 70 5.16 17.10 5.52
CA MET A 70 6.56 17.42 5.79
C MET A 70 7.37 16.12 5.91
N ILE A 71 8.54 16.11 5.27
CA ILE A 71 9.53 15.04 5.37
C ILE A 71 10.81 15.65 5.94
N ALA A 72 11.39 14.99 6.94
CA ALA A 72 12.69 15.36 7.50
C ALA A 72 13.65 14.16 7.50
N LEU A 73 14.94 14.45 7.30
CA LEU A 73 16.04 13.48 7.42
C LEU A 73 16.90 13.87 8.62
N ASP A 74 16.99 12.98 9.61
CA ASP A 74 17.73 13.22 10.86
C ASP A 74 17.35 14.56 11.54
N GLY A 75 16.07 14.93 11.47
CA GLY A 75 15.52 16.17 12.03
C GLY A 75 15.64 17.40 11.11
N GLU A 76 16.24 17.29 9.93
CA GLU A 76 16.31 18.39 8.95
C GLU A 76 15.20 18.25 7.90
N ALA A 77 14.33 19.25 7.77
CA ALA A 77 13.28 19.25 6.75
C ALA A 77 13.90 19.29 5.34
N VAL A 78 13.52 18.36 4.49
CA VAL A 78 14.07 18.21 3.13
C VAL A 78 12.98 18.29 2.06
N GLY A 79 13.38 18.76 0.88
CA GLY A 79 12.55 18.69 -0.32
C GLY A 79 12.69 17.35 -1.05
N THR A 80 11.85 17.14 -2.05
CA THR A 80 11.80 15.91 -2.85
C THR A 80 13.14 15.56 -3.52
N ASP A 81 13.84 16.56 -4.10
CA ASP A 81 15.12 16.33 -4.77
C ASP A 81 16.23 15.93 -3.80
N GLU A 82 16.30 16.61 -2.65
CA GLU A 82 17.27 16.31 -1.60
C GLU A 82 17.01 14.93 -0.98
N LEU A 83 15.73 14.58 -0.76
CA LEU A 83 15.34 13.25 -0.30
C LEU A 83 15.84 12.16 -1.26
N ARG A 84 15.65 12.33 -2.58
CA ARG A 84 16.15 11.37 -3.59
C ARG A 84 17.67 11.31 -3.62
N ALA A 85 18.34 12.45 -3.48
CA ALA A 85 19.80 12.50 -3.48
C ALA A 85 20.40 11.77 -2.27
N ARG A 86 19.79 11.88 -1.10
CA ARG A 86 20.31 11.30 0.15
C ARG A 86 19.83 9.88 0.44
N LEU A 87 18.60 9.54 0.08
CA LEU A 87 17.96 8.26 0.38
C LEU A 87 18.00 7.27 -0.80
N GLY A 88 18.22 7.77 -2.02
CA GLY A 88 18.09 7.02 -3.26
C GLY A 88 16.67 7.11 -3.85
N ALA A 89 16.57 6.97 -5.17
CA ALA A 89 15.32 7.22 -5.90
C ALA A 89 14.18 6.27 -5.52
N GLU A 90 14.48 4.98 -5.31
CA GLU A 90 13.49 3.96 -4.98
C GLU A 90 12.92 4.18 -3.57
N ALA A 91 13.79 4.25 -2.57
CA ALA A 91 13.41 4.46 -1.18
C ALA A 91 12.71 5.83 -0.99
N ALA A 92 13.18 6.88 -1.65
CA ALA A 92 12.48 8.17 -1.68
C ALA A 92 11.09 8.05 -2.32
N GLY A 93 10.91 7.20 -3.33
CA GLY A 93 9.60 6.92 -3.93
C GLY A 93 8.60 6.38 -2.91
N TRP A 94 9.01 5.40 -2.10
CA TRP A 94 8.15 4.86 -1.03
C TRP A 94 7.83 5.89 0.05
N VAL A 95 8.83 6.66 0.51
CA VAL A 95 8.60 7.71 1.52
C VAL A 95 7.66 8.79 1.00
N LEU A 96 7.81 9.21 -0.26
CA LEU A 96 6.92 10.21 -0.88
C LEU A 96 5.49 9.68 -1.01
N ALA A 97 5.32 8.45 -1.51
CA ALA A 97 4.01 7.83 -1.61
C ALA A 97 3.33 7.70 -0.24
N PHE A 98 4.10 7.39 0.80
CA PHE A 98 3.60 7.35 2.18
C PHE A 98 3.27 8.74 2.75
N ALA A 99 4.03 9.77 2.39
CA ALA A 99 3.80 11.14 2.82
C ALA A 99 2.54 11.77 2.18
N GLU A 100 2.16 11.33 0.98
CA GLU A 100 0.91 11.74 0.30
C GLU A 100 -0.35 11.18 0.97
N LEU A 101 -0.23 10.10 1.75
CA LEU A 101 -1.36 9.55 2.50
C LEU A 101 -1.72 10.47 3.68
N ASP A 102 -3.01 10.74 3.86
CA ASP A 102 -3.50 11.36 5.08
C ASP A 102 -3.22 10.49 6.32
N GLU A 103 -3.23 11.10 7.51
CA GLU A 103 -2.92 10.41 8.77
C GLU A 103 -3.79 9.16 9.02
N ALA A 104 -5.08 9.23 8.68
CA ALA A 104 -5.98 8.08 8.80
C ALA A 104 -5.55 6.92 7.91
N ALA A 105 -5.25 7.19 6.64
CA ALA A 105 -4.81 6.19 5.68
C ALA A 105 -3.44 5.60 6.06
N ARG A 106 -2.52 6.40 6.61
CA ARG A 106 -1.25 5.88 7.16
C ARG A 106 -1.48 4.92 8.32
N ARG A 107 -2.33 5.29 9.28
CA ARG A 107 -2.67 4.41 10.41
C ARG A 107 -3.34 3.12 9.95
N GLU A 108 -4.24 3.20 8.97
CA GLU A 108 -4.86 2.00 8.39
C GLU A 108 -3.83 1.12 7.67
N LEU A 109 -2.94 1.73 6.88
CA LEU A 109 -1.86 1.03 6.19
C LEU A 109 -0.96 0.26 7.17
N LEU A 110 -0.62 0.87 8.31
CA LEU A 110 0.26 0.28 9.33
C LEU A 110 -0.48 -0.67 10.30
N ALA A 111 -1.79 -0.50 10.50
CA ALA A 111 -2.61 -1.42 11.29
C ALA A 111 -3.04 -2.69 10.54
N ALA A 112 -3.03 -2.67 9.20
CA ALA A 112 -3.38 -3.84 8.41
C ALA A 112 -2.46 -5.03 8.74
N PRO A 113 -2.98 -6.25 8.97
CA PRO A 113 -2.13 -7.41 9.13
C PRO A 113 -1.32 -7.58 7.84
N ALA A 114 0.01 -7.77 7.96
CA ALA A 114 0.85 -8.11 6.81
C ALA A 114 0.18 -9.27 6.05
N PRO A 115 0.06 -9.19 4.71
CA PRO A 115 -0.58 -10.25 3.94
C PRO A 115 0.11 -11.56 4.31
N ALA A 116 -0.64 -12.48 4.92
CA ALA A 116 -0.12 -13.75 5.36
C ALA A 116 0.42 -14.48 4.14
N ALA A 117 1.73 -14.39 3.91
CA ALA A 117 2.41 -15.14 2.89
C ALA A 117 2.26 -16.63 3.22
N GLY A 118 1.33 -17.30 2.54
CA GLY A 118 1.34 -18.75 2.34
C GLY A 118 1.08 -19.64 3.56
N ILE A 119 -0.06 -19.51 4.22
CA ILE A 119 -0.62 -20.58 5.08
C ILE A 119 -1.86 -21.23 4.46
N GLU A 120 -1.84 -21.50 3.14
CA GLU A 120 -2.83 -22.38 2.50
C GLU A 120 -2.24 -23.73 2.04
N GLU A 121 -0.92 -23.90 1.92
CA GLU A 121 -0.33 -25.15 1.40
C GLU A 121 -0.05 -26.23 2.48
N VAL A 122 0.07 -25.86 3.76
CA VAL A 122 0.50 -26.82 4.81
C VAL A 122 -0.64 -27.55 5.52
N ALA A 123 -1.91 -27.20 5.25
CA ALA A 123 -3.06 -27.83 5.91
C ALA A 123 -3.53 -29.12 5.23
N GLU A 124 -3.26 -29.32 3.94
CA GLU A 124 -3.69 -30.53 3.22
C GLU A 124 -2.73 -31.72 3.41
N ALA A 125 -1.50 -31.48 3.87
CA ALA A 125 -0.50 -32.55 4.05
C ALA A 125 -0.67 -33.39 5.34
N VAL A 126 -1.47 -32.94 6.33
CA VAL A 126 -1.57 -33.63 7.63
C VAL A 126 -2.78 -34.58 7.72
N ALA A 127 -3.71 -34.54 6.78
CA ALA A 127 -4.84 -35.47 6.73
C ALA A 127 -4.52 -36.81 6.01
N GLY A 128 -3.35 -36.91 5.36
CA GLY A 128 -2.99 -38.02 4.48
C GLY A 128 -2.01 -39.06 5.05
N SER A 129 -1.71 -39.06 6.36
CA SER A 129 -0.97 -40.16 7.01
C SER A 129 -1.97 -41.01 7.80
N VAL A 130 -2.85 -41.78 7.14
CA VAL A 130 -2.61 -43.20 6.82
C VAL A 130 -2.00 -43.89 8.04
N ALA A 131 -2.80 -44.47 8.95
CA ALA A 131 -3.60 -45.68 8.71
C ALA A 131 -2.74 -46.80 8.09
N GLU A 132 -1.83 -47.34 8.89
CA GLU A 132 -1.41 -48.74 8.79
C GLU A 132 -1.65 -49.43 10.14
#